data_AF-A0A8H6IDG4-F1
#
_entry.id   AF-A0A8H6IDG4-F1
#
_cell.length_a   1.000
_cell.length_b   1.000
_cell.length_c   1.000
_cell.angle_alpha   90.00
_cell.angle_beta   90.00
_cell.angle_gamma   90.00
#
_symmetry.space_group_name_H-M   'P 1'
#
loop_
_entity.id
_entity.type
_entity.pdbx_description
1 polymer ?
#
loop_
_entity_poly.entity_id
_entity_poly.type
_entity_poly.pdbx_seq_one_letter_code
_entity_poly.pdbx_strand_id
1 'polypeptide(L)'
;MTSLYGFLAPDAPDLASVSAYLQLRPDLHNRHFFTGEVSKMLPIAVGFVQKFVSLYRREDALAQERKIDSATSGQLNPSQHPQHGSPDHQESLLSSHCRALHAGIRSLPDELLETIFDHTLALSTDRHLSLNQCIMQVCHQWRDLALHFPPLWSTLHDVLWDTPAMSSPPHTARLRRDRKKDTVTVLRYLERSRAHPITFTLHIDVNHPDADPLVHEESDRLFQVLVSHSHRWANADLDVPFRLLRIHSDSIKGRLPQLKFLSLKVTNRERGVVKSVDCFDSSSCPSL
;
A
#
# COMPACT_ATOMS: atom_id res chain seq x y z
N MET A 1 -10.17 17.89 -35.22
CA MET A 1 -9.36 16.84 -34.57
C MET A 1 -8.29 17.54 -33.76
N THR A 2 -8.58 17.87 -32.50
CA THR A 2 -7.69 18.66 -31.64
C THR A 2 -7.16 17.73 -30.54
N SER A 3 -5.83 17.72 -30.41
CA SER A 3 -5.03 16.80 -29.61
C SER A 3 -5.35 16.85 -28.11
N LEU A 4 -5.69 15.69 -27.53
CA LEU A 4 -5.89 15.43 -26.10
C LEU A 4 -4.56 15.05 -25.41
N TYR A 5 -3.53 15.90 -25.51
CA TYR A 5 -2.24 15.71 -24.81
C TYR A 5 -2.01 16.66 -23.62
N GLY A 6 -3.01 17.45 -23.23
CA GLY A 6 -2.83 18.57 -22.29
C GLY A 6 -3.06 18.31 -20.80
N PHE A 7 -3.22 17.07 -20.33
CA PHE A 7 -3.51 16.80 -18.90
C PHE A 7 -2.72 15.60 -18.37
N LEU A 8 -1.40 15.76 -18.25
CA LEU A 8 -0.56 14.91 -17.40
C LEU A 8 -0.18 15.71 -16.15
N ALA A 9 -0.34 15.11 -14.98
CA ALA A 9 0.15 15.69 -13.72
C ALA A 9 1.68 15.84 -13.79
N PRO A 10 2.28 16.88 -13.19
CA PRO A 10 3.72 17.15 -13.29
C PRO A 10 4.60 16.03 -12.72
N ASP A 11 4.05 15.13 -11.91
CA ASP A 11 4.77 14.01 -11.27
C ASP A 11 4.38 12.62 -11.83
N ALA A 12 3.68 12.54 -12.97
CA ALA A 12 3.43 11.26 -13.61
C ALA A 12 4.76 10.65 -14.10
N PRO A 13 5.06 9.37 -13.82
CA PRO A 13 6.27 8.75 -14.34
C PRO A 13 6.28 8.84 -15.86
N ASP A 14 7.39 9.34 -16.41
CA ASP A 14 7.61 9.47 -17.85
C ASP A 14 7.29 8.15 -18.56
N LEU A 15 6.60 8.19 -19.70
CA LEU A 15 6.35 7.03 -20.56
C LEU A 15 7.66 6.31 -20.91
N ALA A 16 8.78 7.04 -20.95
CA ALA A 16 10.12 6.46 -21.08
C ALA A 16 10.49 5.50 -19.93
N SER A 17 10.04 5.77 -18.69
CA SER A 17 10.26 4.92 -17.52
C SER A 17 9.48 3.60 -17.61
N VAL A 18 8.25 3.64 -18.13
CA VAL A 18 7.45 2.42 -18.38
C VAL A 18 8.08 1.57 -19.49
N SER A 19 8.56 2.21 -20.56
CA SER A 19 9.25 1.51 -21.65
C SER A 19 10.58 0.89 -21.20
N ALA A 20 11.39 1.62 -20.41
CA ALA A 20 12.62 1.10 -19.81
C ALA A 20 12.35 -0.06 -18.84
N TYR A 21 11.28 0.02 -18.05
CA TYR A 21 10.86 -1.07 -17.16
C TYR A 21 10.51 -2.35 -17.93
N LEU A 22 9.77 -2.23 -19.03
CA LEU A 22 9.44 -3.37 -19.89
C LEU A 22 10.69 -4.01 -20.53
N GLN A 23 11.72 -3.22 -20.83
CA GLN A 23 13.00 -3.72 -21.35
C GLN A 23 13.82 -4.47 -20.28
N LEU A 24 13.66 -4.14 -19.00
CA LEU A 24 14.36 -4.77 -17.88
C LEU A 24 13.71 -6.08 -17.39
N ARG A 25 12.54 -6.46 -17.93
CA ARG A 25 11.79 -7.67 -17.55
C ARG A 25 11.54 -8.60 -18.74
N PRO A 26 12.58 -9.26 -19.27
CA PRO A 26 12.47 -10.18 -20.41
C PRO A 26 11.58 -11.41 -20.10
N ASP A 27 11.36 -11.72 -18.81
CA ASP A 27 10.40 -12.72 -18.34
C ASP A 27 8.95 -12.42 -18.77
N LEU A 28 8.58 -11.14 -18.89
CA LEU A 28 7.28 -10.72 -19.39
C LEU A 28 7.18 -10.82 -20.93
N HIS A 29 8.31 -10.73 -21.63
CA HIS A 29 8.39 -10.84 -23.09
C HIS A 29 8.23 -12.29 -23.60
N ASN A 30 8.59 -13.28 -22.77
CA ASN A 30 8.55 -14.69 -23.13
C ASN A 30 7.17 -15.35 -22.96
N ARG A 31 6.17 -14.65 -22.40
CA ARG A 31 4.78 -15.12 -22.50
C ARG A 31 4.30 -14.76 -23.91
N HIS A 32 4.04 -15.78 -24.74
CA HIS A 32 3.63 -15.72 -26.16
C HIS A 32 2.41 -14.82 -26.52
N PHE A 33 1.93 -13.97 -25.61
CA PHE A 33 0.74 -13.13 -25.73
C PHE A 33 1.02 -11.63 -25.80
N PHE A 34 2.27 -11.17 -25.66
CA PHE A 34 2.61 -9.75 -25.88
C PHE A 34 2.64 -9.42 -27.39
N THR A 35 1.47 -9.45 -28.01
CA THR A 35 1.26 -8.86 -29.33
C THR A 35 1.45 -7.34 -29.23
N GLY A 36 1.86 -6.70 -30.33
CA GLY A 36 2.12 -5.25 -30.36
C GLY A 36 0.92 -4.37 -29.97
N GLU A 37 -0.29 -4.93 -29.89
CA GLU A 37 -1.50 -4.28 -29.38
C GLU A 37 -1.48 -4.13 -27.85
N VAL A 38 -1.06 -5.15 -27.10
CA VAL A 38 -1.02 -5.13 -25.62
C VAL A 38 -0.03 -4.09 -25.12
N SER A 39 1.13 -3.98 -25.79
CA SER A 39 2.14 -2.96 -25.46
C SER A 39 1.64 -1.53 -25.64
N LYS A 40 0.65 -1.29 -26.52
CA LYS A 40 0.05 0.05 -26.71
C LYS A 40 -1.03 0.35 -25.68
N MET A 41 -1.76 -0.67 -25.22
CA MET A 41 -2.83 -0.50 -24.23
C MET A 41 -2.30 -0.36 -22.81
N LEU A 42 -1.14 -0.95 -22.50
CA LEU A 42 -0.60 -0.96 -21.14
C LEU A 42 -0.34 0.45 -20.57
N PRO A 43 0.31 1.40 -21.27
CA PRO A 43 0.46 2.76 -20.76
C PRO A 43 -0.87 3.47 -20.52
N ILE A 44 -1.88 3.19 -21.34
CA ILE A 44 -3.23 3.75 -21.20
C ILE A 44 -3.90 3.18 -19.94
N ALA A 45 -3.81 1.87 -19.73
CA ALA A 45 -4.36 1.21 -18.55
C ALA A 45 -3.66 1.67 -17.26
N VAL A 46 -2.33 1.76 -17.28
CA VAL A 46 -1.53 2.28 -16.15
C VAL A 46 -1.89 3.74 -15.87
N GLY A 47 -1.92 4.59 -16.91
CA GLY A 47 -2.33 5.99 -16.78
C GLY A 47 -3.77 6.14 -16.28
N PHE A 48 -4.67 5.24 -16.69
CA PHE A 48 -6.03 5.18 -16.17
C PHE A 48 -6.06 4.82 -14.70
N VAL A 49 -5.34 3.77 -14.27
CA VAL A 49 -5.27 3.38 -12.85
C VAL A 49 -4.67 4.49 -12.00
N GLN A 50 -3.58 5.12 -12.46
CA GLN A 50 -2.97 6.26 -11.77
C GLN A 50 -3.93 7.45 -11.64
N LYS A 51 -4.65 7.78 -12.72
CA LYS A 51 -5.65 8.85 -12.70
C LYS A 51 -6.86 8.50 -11.85
N PHE A 52 -7.31 7.25 -11.87
CA PHE A 52 -8.39 6.77 -11.01
C PHE A 52 -7.99 6.83 -9.54
N VAL A 53 -6.78 6.37 -9.20
CA VAL A 53 -6.22 6.45 -7.84
C VAL A 53 -6.08 7.91 -7.40
N SER A 54 -5.63 8.82 -8.27
CA SER A 54 -5.50 10.23 -7.91
C SER A 54 -6.84 10.93 -7.72
N LEU A 55 -7.84 10.61 -8.56
CA LEU A 55 -9.22 11.09 -8.38
C LEU A 55 -9.84 10.56 -7.09
N TYR A 56 -9.68 9.27 -6.80
CA TYR A 56 -10.19 8.66 -5.57
C TYR A 56 -9.57 9.31 -4.33
N ARG A 57 -8.24 9.51 -4.32
CA ARG A 57 -7.53 10.23 -3.23
C ARG A 57 -8.08 11.64 -3.05
N ARG A 58 -8.35 12.35 -4.14
CA ARG A 58 -8.90 13.71 -4.10
C ARG A 58 -10.31 13.72 -3.52
N GLU A 59 -11.18 12.79 -3.93
CA GLU A 59 -12.53 12.69 -3.37
C GLU A 59 -12.52 12.35 -1.88
N ASP A 60 -11.64 11.44 -1.45
CA ASP A 60 -11.49 11.08 -0.04
C ASP A 60 -10.98 12.27 0.81
N ALA A 61 -9.99 13.01 0.30
CA ALA A 61 -9.51 14.24 0.92
C ALA A 61 -10.62 15.30 1.05
N LEU A 62 -11.40 15.54 -0.02
CA LEU A 62 -12.53 16.46 0.00
C LEU A 62 -13.68 15.99 0.92
N ALA A 63 -13.88 14.67 1.06
CA ALA A 63 -14.84 14.13 2.00
C ALA A 63 -14.37 14.31 3.45
N GLN A 64 -13.06 14.26 3.68
CA GLN A 64 -12.46 14.51 4.99
C GLN A 64 -12.52 16.00 5.37
N GLU A 65 -12.22 16.92 4.44
CA GLU A 65 -12.36 18.37 4.64
C GLU A 65 -13.81 18.75 4.98
N ARG A 66 -14.79 18.24 4.21
CA ARG A 66 -16.22 18.48 4.49
C ARG A 66 -16.64 18.00 5.88
N LYS A 67 -16.07 16.88 6.38
CA LYS A 67 -16.33 16.41 7.74
C LYS A 67 -15.73 17.35 8.79
N ILE A 68 -14.55 17.92 8.56
CA ILE A 68 -13.90 18.90 9.45
C ILE A 68 -14.71 20.20 9.50
N ASP A 69 -15.11 20.71 8.35
CA ASP A 69 -15.91 21.94 8.23
C ASP A 69 -17.28 21.75 8.88
N SER A 70 -17.95 20.61 8.65
CA SER A 70 -19.23 20.31 9.30
C SER A 70 -19.13 20.23 10.84
N ALA A 71 -17.96 19.89 11.38
CA ALA A 71 -17.72 19.87 12.82
C ALA A 71 -17.38 21.27 13.38
N THR A 72 -16.99 22.22 12.52
CA THR A 72 -16.53 23.56 12.92
C THR A 72 -17.56 24.65 12.60
N SER A 73 -18.43 24.44 11.61
CA SER A 73 -19.52 25.36 11.25
C SER A 73 -20.74 25.23 12.15
N GLY A 74 -20.57 25.56 13.43
CA GLY A 74 -21.65 26.15 14.23
C GLY A 74 -21.57 27.68 14.11
N GLN A 75 -22.61 28.31 13.55
CA GLN A 75 -22.83 29.78 13.50
C GLN A 75 -22.01 30.61 12.50
N LEU A 76 -22.28 30.52 11.19
CA LEU A 76 -22.10 31.68 10.30
C LEU A 76 -23.25 31.78 9.28
N ASN A 77 -23.73 33.01 9.08
CA ASN A 77 -24.91 33.38 8.29
C ASN A 77 -24.74 33.10 6.79
N PRO A 78 -25.81 32.68 6.08
CA PRO A 78 -25.75 32.45 4.64
C PRO A 78 -25.80 33.78 3.88
N SER A 79 -24.67 34.20 3.31
CA SER A 79 -24.61 35.31 2.35
C SER A 79 -24.28 34.80 0.94
N GLN A 80 -25.31 34.89 0.10
CA GLN A 80 -25.37 34.98 -1.36
C GLN A 80 -24.07 34.73 -2.15
N HIS A 81 -23.95 33.52 -2.72
CA HIS A 81 -22.89 33.13 -3.65
C HIS A 81 -23.36 33.32 -5.12
N PRO A 82 -22.50 33.81 -6.05
CA PRO A 82 -22.91 34.08 -7.43
C PRO A 82 -23.18 32.81 -8.25
N GLN A 83 -24.17 32.88 -9.14
CA GLN A 83 -24.54 31.83 -10.08
C GLN A 83 -23.45 31.64 -11.15
N HIS A 84 -22.60 30.62 -10.98
CA HIS A 84 -21.66 30.15 -11.99
C HIS A 84 -22.34 29.09 -12.90
N GLY A 85 -21.93 29.03 -14.17
CA GLY A 85 -22.59 28.30 -15.27
C GLY A 85 -23.09 26.88 -14.99
N SER A 86 -24.16 26.51 -15.72
CA SER A 86 -24.95 25.27 -15.60
C SER A 86 -24.07 24.01 -15.38
N PRO A 87 -24.03 23.47 -14.14
CA PRO A 87 -23.26 22.28 -13.78
C PRO A 87 -23.62 21.03 -14.59
N ASP A 88 -24.86 20.98 -15.08
CA ASP A 88 -25.47 19.78 -15.67
C ASP A 88 -24.76 19.29 -16.95
N HIS A 89 -24.19 20.20 -17.75
CA HIS A 89 -23.56 19.81 -19.01
C HIS A 89 -22.20 19.13 -18.80
N GLN A 90 -21.43 19.60 -17.81
CA GLN A 90 -20.11 19.06 -17.51
C GLN A 90 -20.22 17.68 -16.84
N GLU A 91 -21.20 17.49 -15.97
CA GLU A 91 -21.50 16.18 -15.35
C GLU A 91 -21.93 15.13 -16.38
N SER A 92 -22.73 15.53 -17.38
CA SER A 92 -23.20 14.62 -18.44
C SER A 92 -22.05 14.07 -19.30
N LEU A 93 -21.11 14.93 -19.72
CA LEU A 93 -19.94 14.52 -20.51
C LEU A 93 -19.01 13.60 -19.72
N LEU A 94 -18.76 13.92 -18.44
CA LEU A 94 -17.97 13.06 -17.54
C LEU A 94 -18.62 11.69 -17.35
N SER A 95 -19.93 11.64 -17.13
CA SER A 95 -20.70 10.41 -16.96
C SER A 95 -20.63 9.50 -18.20
N SER A 96 -20.80 10.07 -19.39
CA SER A 96 -20.69 9.32 -20.66
C SER A 96 -19.29 8.77 -20.88
N HIS A 97 -18.26 9.59 -20.62
CA HIS A 97 -16.87 9.19 -20.77
C HIS A 97 -16.47 8.07 -19.78
N CYS A 98 -16.86 8.20 -18.51
CA CYS A 98 -16.64 7.16 -17.50
C CYS A 98 -17.33 5.85 -17.89
N ARG A 99 -18.55 5.90 -18.43
CA ARG A 99 -19.27 4.70 -18.89
C ARG A 99 -18.54 3.99 -20.02
N ALA A 100 -18.03 4.74 -21.02
CA ALA A 100 -17.29 4.17 -22.13
C ALA A 100 -15.98 3.51 -21.68
N LEU A 101 -15.24 4.14 -20.76
CA LEU A 101 -14.02 3.57 -20.18
C LEU A 101 -14.32 2.31 -19.36
N HIS A 102 -15.37 2.34 -18.55
CA HIS A 102 -15.80 1.18 -17.77
C HIS A 102 -16.20 -0.01 -18.66
N ALA A 103 -16.82 0.25 -19.82
CA ALA A 103 -17.17 -0.81 -20.77
C ALA A 103 -15.91 -1.48 -21.34
N GLY A 104 -14.91 -0.70 -21.75
CA GLY A 104 -13.65 -1.24 -22.27
C GLY A 104 -12.88 -2.08 -21.25
N ILE A 105 -12.80 -1.62 -20.01
CA ILE A 105 -12.09 -2.33 -18.94
C ILE A 105 -12.73 -3.70 -18.62
N ARG A 106 -14.05 -3.79 -18.66
CA ARG A 106 -14.79 -5.04 -18.40
C ARG A 106 -14.67 -6.06 -19.54
N SER A 107 -14.29 -5.62 -20.73
CA SER A 107 -14.04 -6.53 -21.86
C SER A 107 -12.60 -7.07 -21.90
N LEU A 108 -11.74 -6.63 -20.97
CA LEU A 108 -10.38 -7.14 -20.92
C LEU A 108 -10.37 -8.59 -20.44
N PRO A 109 -9.64 -9.49 -21.13
CA PRO A 109 -9.32 -10.82 -20.62
C PRO A 109 -8.59 -10.74 -19.27
N ASP A 110 -8.78 -11.76 -18.44
CA ASP A 110 -8.22 -11.81 -17.08
C ASP A 110 -6.68 -11.76 -17.12
N GLU A 111 -6.03 -12.30 -18.15
CA GLU A 111 -4.57 -12.26 -18.30
C GLU A 111 -4.04 -10.83 -18.47
N LEU A 112 -4.80 -9.97 -19.16
CA LEU A 112 -4.43 -8.56 -19.30
C LEU A 112 -4.64 -7.81 -17.98
N LEU A 113 -5.66 -8.17 -17.21
CA LEU A 113 -5.90 -7.59 -15.90
C LEU A 113 -4.82 -8.00 -14.89
N GLU A 114 -4.40 -9.26 -14.88
CA GLU A 114 -3.25 -9.71 -14.08
C GLU A 114 -1.97 -8.95 -14.47
N THR A 115 -1.73 -8.76 -15.77
CA THR A 115 -0.60 -7.98 -16.28
C THR A 115 -0.66 -6.53 -15.78
N ILE A 116 -1.85 -5.91 -15.77
CA ILE A 116 -2.05 -4.59 -15.18
C ILE A 116 -1.72 -4.61 -13.68
N PHE A 117 -2.15 -5.62 -12.92
CA PHE A 117 -1.85 -5.73 -11.49
C PHE A 117 -0.34 -5.85 -11.24
N ASP A 118 0.37 -6.68 -12.00
CA ASP A 118 1.83 -6.82 -11.91
C ASP A 118 2.55 -5.50 -12.19
N HIS A 119 2.14 -4.77 -13.22
CA HIS A 119 2.71 -3.45 -13.51
C HIS A 119 2.40 -2.43 -12.42
N THR A 120 1.18 -2.47 -11.88
CA THR A 120 0.79 -1.55 -10.81
C THR A 120 1.56 -1.81 -9.52
N LEU A 121 1.86 -3.08 -9.22
CA LEU A 121 2.73 -3.48 -8.11
C LEU A 121 4.18 -3.03 -8.32
N ALA A 122 4.69 -3.11 -9.54
CA ALA A 122 6.05 -2.65 -9.85
C ALA A 122 6.19 -1.12 -9.71
N LEU A 123 5.13 -0.39 -10.03
CA LEU A 123 5.07 1.07 -9.94
C LEU A 123 4.76 1.56 -8.53
N SER A 124 4.26 0.71 -7.63
CA SER A 124 4.09 1.06 -6.22
C SER A 124 5.46 1.05 -5.53
N THR A 125 6.27 2.07 -5.82
CA THR A 125 7.49 2.37 -5.08
C THR A 125 7.18 2.94 -3.70
N ASP A 126 6.00 3.56 -3.56
CA ASP A 126 5.54 4.12 -2.31
C ASP A 126 4.68 3.15 -1.51
N ARG A 127 4.82 3.25 -0.18
CA ARG A 127 4.14 2.51 0.90
C ARG A 127 2.62 2.67 0.94
N HIS A 128 1.98 3.04 -0.17
CA HIS A 128 0.56 3.31 -0.24
C HIS A 128 -0.24 2.01 -0.26
N LEU A 129 -0.56 1.58 0.96
CA LEU A 129 -1.49 0.52 1.33
C LEU A 129 -2.89 0.55 0.71
N SER A 130 -3.20 1.58 -0.07
CA SER A 130 -4.48 1.72 -0.74
C SER A 130 -4.57 0.97 -2.07
N LEU A 131 -3.46 0.51 -2.67
CA LEU A 131 -3.53 0.02 -4.05
C LEU A 131 -4.46 -1.19 -4.21
N ASN A 132 -4.29 -2.21 -3.36
CA ASN A 132 -5.13 -3.41 -3.38
C ASN A 132 -6.60 -3.06 -3.18
N GLN A 133 -6.88 -2.12 -2.27
CA GLN A 133 -8.23 -1.64 -2.02
C GLN A 133 -8.78 -0.91 -3.24
N CYS A 134 -8.03 0.01 -3.84
CA CYS A 134 -8.43 0.74 -5.05
C CYS A 134 -8.74 -0.21 -6.21
N ILE A 135 -7.88 -1.21 -6.46
CA ILE A 135 -8.09 -2.22 -7.51
C ILE A 135 -9.41 -2.98 -7.26
N MET A 136 -9.67 -3.39 -6.02
CA MET A 136 -10.92 -4.07 -5.66
C MET A 136 -12.17 -3.19 -5.71
N GLN A 137 -12.04 -1.86 -5.83
CA GLN A 137 -13.18 -0.93 -5.97
C GLN A 137 -13.53 -0.60 -7.43
N VAL A 138 -12.72 -1.01 -8.41
CA VAL A 138 -12.96 -0.67 -9.83
C VAL A 138 -14.23 -1.35 -10.36
N CYS A 139 -14.31 -2.67 -10.28
CA CYS A 139 -15.49 -3.45 -10.66
C CYS A 139 -15.46 -4.85 -10.01
N HIS A 140 -16.53 -5.63 -10.18
CA HIS A 140 -16.61 -7.00 -9.65
C HIS A 140 -15.52 -7.92 -10.22
N GLN A 141 -15.29 -7.91 -11.53
CA GLN A 141 -14.25 -8.73 -12.18
C GLN A 141 -12.86 -8.43 -11.60
N TRP A 142 -12.50 -7.16 -11.44
CA TRP A 142 -11.21 -6.76 -10.87
C TRP A 142 -11.06 -7.22 -9.43
N ARG A 143 -12.14 -7.11 -8.64
CA ARG A 143 -12.16 -7.61 -7.26
C ARG A 143 -11.95 -9.11 -7.20
N ASP A 144 -12.71 -9.86 -7.99
CA ASP A 144 -12.65 -11.32 -8.00
C ASP A 144 -11.26 -11.80 -8.42
N LEU A 145 -10.69 -11.21 -9.47
CA LEU A 145 -9.34 -11.52 -9.92
C LEU A 145 -8.29 -11.11 -8.89
N ALA A 146 -8.37 -9.89 -8.34
CA ALA A 146 -7.45 -9.41 -7.32
C ALA A 146 -7.43 -10.31 -6.08
N LEU A 147 -8.58 -10.83 -5.63
CA LEU A 147 -8.67 -11.77 -4.52
C LEU A 147 -7.93 -13.08 -4.78
N HIS A 148 -7.83 -13.50 -6.04
CA HIS A 148 -7.15 -14.72 -6.46
C HIS A 148 -5.71 -14.50 -6.94
N PHE A 149 -5.21 -13.26 -6.96
CA PHE A 149 -3.88 -12.90 -7.44
C PHE A 149 -2.87 -12.73 -6.28
N PRO A 150 -2.10 -13.77 -5.91
CA PRO A 150 -1.31 -13.76 -4.67
C PRO A 150 -0.21 -12.69 -4.56
N PRO A 151 0.50 -12.29 -5.65
CA PRO A 151 1.50 -11.22 -5.59
C PRO A 151 0.97 -9.92 -4.98
N LEU A 152 -0.29 -9.58 -5.27
CA LEU A 152 -0.95 -8.39 -4.76
C LEU A 152 -1.00 -8.35 -3.22
N TRP A 153 -1.12 -9.51 -2.58
CA TRP A 153 -1.24 -9.65 -1.13
C TRP A 153 0.09 -9.93 -0.44
N SER A 154 1.16 -10.11 -1.21
CA SER A 154 2.48 -10.49 -0.68
C SER A 154 3.24 -9.32 -0.04
N THR A 155 2.73 -8.09 -0.19
CA THR A 155 3.36 -6.88 0.33
C THR A 155 2.53 -6.25 1.44
N LEU A 156 3.10 -6.18 2.64
CA LEU A 156 2.52 -5.61 3.86
C LEU A 156 3.30 -4.36 4.27
N HIS A 157 2.96 -3.21 3.70
CA HIS A 157 3.55 -1.94 4.16
C HIS A 157 2.96 -1.50 5.51
N ASP A 158 3.75 -0.67 6.22
CA ASP A 158 3.37 0.11 7.40
C ASP A 158 2.42 -0.62 8.36
N VAL A 159 2.78 -1.84 8.77
CA VAL A 159 2.10 -2.52 9.88
C VAL A 159 2.49 -1.76 11.14
N LEU A 160 1.72 -0.71 11.43
CA LEU A 160 1.95 0.18 12.57
C LEU A 160 1.17 -0.33 13.78
N TRP A 161 1.89 -0.66 14.83
CA TRP A 161 1.36 -0.98 16.14
C TRP A 161 1.84 0.06 17.15
N ASP A 162 1.02 1.07 17.37
CA ASP A 162 1.33 2.17 18.28
C ASP A 162 0.40 2.13 19.50
N THR A 163 0.93 2.13 20.72
CA THR A 163 0.12 2.38 21.91
C THR A 163 -0.44 3.80 21.82
N PRO A 164 -1.77 4.04 21.96
CA PRO A 164 -2.27 5.40 22.00
C PRO A 164 -1.67 6.10 23.23
N ALA A 165 -0.62 6.89 23.00
CA ALA A 165 -0.02 7.68 24.06
C ALA A 165 -1.11 8.62 24.58
N MET A 166 -1.49 8.46 25.86
CA MET A 166 -2.54 9.27 26.48
C MET A 166 -2.22 10.77 26.45
N SER A 167 -0.95 11.13 26.21
CA SER A 167 -0.43 12.49 26.15
C SER A 167 -0.32 13.09 24.74
N SER A 168 -0.66 12.35 23.67
CA SER A 168 -0.67 12.94 22.32
C SER A 168 -1.91 13.83 22.13
N PRO A 169 -1.75 15.05 21.56
CA PRO A 169 -2.89 15.92 21.27
C PRO A 169 -3.95 15.18 20.43
N PRO A 170 -5.26 15.40 20.67
CA PRO A 170 -6.35 14.68 19.99
C PRO A 170 -6.27 14.71 18.46
N HIS A 171 -5.59 15.71 17.89
CA HIS A 171 -5.49 15.93 16.46
C HIS A 171 -4.50 14.98 15.76
N THR A 172 -3.38 14.61 16.40
CA THR A 172 -2.43 13.63 15.83
C THR A 172 -2.90 12.18 16.05
N ALA A 173 -3.70 11.94 17.08
CA ALA A 173 -4.25 10.62 17.40
C ALA A 173 -5.21 10.08 16.31
N ARG A 174 -5.93 10.96 15.58
CA ARG A 174 -6.83 10.54 14.49
C ARG A 174 -6.07 10.00 13.28
N LEU A 175 -5.03 10.71 12.82
CA LEU A 175 -4.24 10.29 11.66
C LEU A 175 -3.50 8.95 11.89
N ARG A 176 -3.16 8.64 13.15
CA ARG A 176 -2.56 7.36 13.53
C ARG A 176 -3.59 6.21 13.63
N ARG A 177 -4.85 6.52 13.94
CA ARG A 177 -5.89 5.51 14.15
C ARG A 177 -6.28 4.81 12.84
N ASP A 178 -6.27 5.54 11.73
CA ASP A 178 -6.66 5.01 10.41
C ASP A 178 -5.59 4.09 9.79
N ARG A 179 -4.37 4.06 10.34
CA ARG A 179 -3.24 3.27 9.80
C ARG A 179 -2.97 1.96 10.54
N LYS A 180 -3.67 1.69 11.63
CA LYS A 180 -3.49 0.44 12.37
C LYS A 180 -4.10 -0.71 11.59
N LYS A 181 -3.25 -1.61 11.10
CA LYS A 181 -3.71 -2.92 10.66
C LYS A 181 -3.83 -3.82 11.87
N ASP A 182 -5.03 -4.34 12.08
CA ASP A 182 -5.23 -5.37 13.08
C ASP A 182 -4.60 -6.70 12.61
N THR A 183 -4.41 -7.61 13.56
CA THR A 183 -3.90 -8.96 13.31
C THR A 183 -4.77 -9.70 12.30
N VAL A 184 -6.08 -9.45 12.27
CA VAL A 184 -7.03 -10.05 11.33
C VAL A 184 -6.71 -9.64 9.88
N THR A 185 -6.40 -8.37 9.64
CA THR A 185 -6.01 -7.86 8.33
C THR A 185 -4.69 -8.48 7.88
N VAL A 186 -3.71 -8.56 8.78
CA VAL A 186 -2.42 -9.18 8.48
C VAL A 186 -2.60 -10.67 8.12
N LEU A 187 -3.39 -11.41 8.90
CA LEU A 187 -3.72 -12.81 8.60
C LEU A 187 -4.36 -12.97 7.21
N ARG A 188 -5.31 -12.08 6.85
CA ARG A 188 -5.99 -12.13 5.55
C ARG A 188 -5.02 -11.88 4.38
N TYR A 189 -4.03 -11.02 4.55
CA TYR A 189 -2.95 -10.82 3.56
C TYR A 189 -2.04 -12.06 3.46
N LEU A 190 -1.67 -12.65 4.60
CA LEU A 190 -0.83 -13.85 4.65
C LEU A 190 -1.52 -15.08 4.01
N GLU A 191 -2.82 -15.23 4.23
CA GLU A 191 -3.67 -16.25 3.61
C GLU A 191 -3.74 -16.07 2.09
N ARG A 192 -4.07 -14.86 1.61
CA ARG A 192 -4.21 -14.57 0.19
C ARG A 192 -2.90 -14.58 -0.59
N SER A 193 -1.80 -14.26 0.06
CA SER A 193 -0.46 -14.39 -0.54
C SER A 193 0.00 -15.85 -0.70
N ARG A 194 -0.69 -16.82 -0.11
CA ARG A 194 -0.46 -18.27 -0.31
C ARG A 194 0.98 -18.74 -0.05
N ALA A 195 1.76 -19.00 -1.11
CA ALA A 195 3.17 -19.41 -1.03
C ALA A 195 4.12 -18.33 -1.55
N HIS A 196 3.59 -17.15 -1.93
CA HIS A 196 4.41 -16.08 -2.48
C HIS A 196 5.37 -15.51 -1.43
N PRO A 197 6.58 -15.08 -1.83
CA PRO A 197 7.51 -14.43 -0.92
C PRO A 197 6.93 -13.13 -0.37
N ILE A 198 7.05 -12.90 0.95
CA ILE A 198 6.42 -11.78 1.66
C ILE A 198 7.41 -10.64 1.83
N THR A 199 6.97 -9.42 1.49
CA THR A 199 7.69 -8.18 1.78
C THR A 199 6.91 -7.39 2.80
N PHE A 200 7.53 -6.95 3.91
CA PHE A 200 6.79 -6.18 4.92
C PHE A 200 7.64 -5.21 5.73
N THR A 201 6.95 -4.18 6.25
CA THR A 201 7.49 -3.25 7.23
C THR A 201 6.62 -3.31 8.48
N LEU A 202 7.24 -3.59 9.63
CA LEU A 202 6.58 -3.69 10.92
C LEU A 202 7.19 -2.68 11.87
N HIS A 203 6.37 -1.79 12.41
CA HIS A 203 6.77 -0.83 13.42
C HIS A 203 5.91 -1.04 14.68
N ILE A 204 6.52 -1.55 15.75
CA ILE A 204 5.89 -1.75 17.05
C ILE A 204 6.55 -0.80 18.04
N ASP A 205 5.86 0.30 18.37
CA ASP A 205 6.25 1.16 19.48
C ASP A 205 5.36 0.87 20.68
N VAL A 206 5.93 0.13 21.64
CA VAL A 206 5.30 -0.18 22.93
C VAL A 206 6.15 0.34 24.08
N ASN A 207 6.96 1.38 23.84
CA ASN A 207 7.87 1.90 24.85
C ASN A 207 7.18 2.79 25.90
N HIS A 208 5.86 2.95 25.85
CA HIS A 208 5.13 3.68 26.86
C HIS A 208 5.13 2.91 28.20
N PRO A 209 5.63 3.49 29.32
CA PRO A 209 5.66 2.82 30.62
C PRO A 209 4.26 2.36 31.09
N ASP A 210 3.24 3.12 30.70
CA ASP A 210 1.83 2.86 31.02
C ASP A 210 1.09 2.12 29.90
N ALA A 211 1.81 1.48 28.97
CA ALA A 211 1.18 0.64 27.96
C ALA A 211 0.38 -0.48 28.64
N ASP A 212 -0.89 -0.61 28.26
CA ASP A 212 -1.76 -1.69 28.72
C ASP A 212 -1.10 -3.05 28.39
N PRO A 213 -0.97 -3.98 29.37
CA PRO A 213 -0.48 -5.34 29.15
C PRO A 213 -1.14 -6.06 27.96
N LEU A 214 -2.42 -5.77 27.67
CA LEU A 214 -3.12 -6.33 26.52
C LEU A 214 -2.47 -5.90 25.19
N VAL A 215 -1.98 -4.66 25.08
CA VAL A 215 -1.31 -4.18 23.86
C VAL A 215 0.02 -4.91 23.66
N HIS A 216 0.70 -5.25 24.75
CA HIS A 216 1.91 -6.08 24.70
C HIS A 216 1.64 -7.51 24.25
N GLU A 217 0.49 -8.08 24.62
CA GLU A 217 0.05 -9.41 24.20
C GLU A 217 -0.38 -9.41 22.72
N GLU A 218 -1.14 -8.42 22.28
CA GLU A 218 -1.58 -8.32 20.89
C GLU A 218 -0.41 -8.10 19.92
N SER A 219 0.57 -7.25 20.29
CA SER A 219 1.79 -7.06 19.50
C SER A 219 2.64 -8.34 19.43
N ASP A 220 2.69 -9.12 20.51
CA ASP A 220 3.36 -10.43 20.52
C ASP A 220 2.63 -11.43 19.61
N ARG A 221 1.30 -11.51 19.68
CA ARG A 221 0.48 -12.35 18.79
C ARG A 221 0.68 -11.98 17.31
N LEU A 222 0.66 -10.68 16.99
CA LEU A 222 0.91 -10.22 15.63
C LEU A 222 2.31 -10.62 15.14
N PHE A 223 3.34 -10.40 15.97
CA PHE A 223 4.70 -10.78 15.62
C PHE A 223 4.86 -12.30 15.46
N GLN A 224 4.25 -13.08 16.34
CA GLN A 224 4.20 -14.54 16.26
C GLN A 224 3.56 -15.03 14.95
N VAL A 225 2.45 -14.41 14.54
CA VAL A 225 1.81 -14.68 13.24
C VAL A 225 2.80 -14.44 12.11
N LEU A 226 3.50 -13.31 12.06
CA LEU A 226 4.50 -13.05 11.03
C LEU A 226 5.64 -14.07 11.06
N VAL A 227 6.15 -14.40 12.25
CA VAL A 227 7.24 -15.38 12.47
C VAL A 227 6.86 -16.78 12.02
N SER A 228 5.60 -17.18 12.18
CA SER A 228 5.11 -18.48 11.68
C SER A 228 5.27 -18.60 10.15
N HIS A 229 5.24 -17.46 9.44
CA HIS A 229 5.46 -17.33 8.00
C HIS A 229 6.89 -16.95 7.61
N SER A 230 7.86 -17.00 8.54
CA SER A 230 9.28 -16.66 8.31
C SER A 230 9.90 -17.32 7.07
N HIS A 231 9.53 -18.57 6.79
CA HIS A 231 10.02 -19.33 5.63
C HIS A 231 9.77 -18.67 4.26
N ARG A 232 8.83 -17.72 4.18
CA ARG A 232 8.48 -16.96 2.98
C ARG A 232 8.98 -15.52 3.01
N TRP A 233 9.65 -15.07 4.05
CA TRP A 233 10.10 -13.68 4.12
C TRP A 233 11.14 -13.41 3.02
N ALA A 234 10.87 -12.43 2.17
CA ALA A 234 11.79 -11.95 1.15
C ALA A 234 12.47 -10.66 1.58
N ASN A 235 11.69 -9.68 2.03
CA ASN A 235 12.21 -8.41 2.54
C ASN A 235 11.46 -8.06 3.83
N ALA A 236 12.19 -7.85 4.92
CA ALA A 236 11.60 -7.49 6.20
C ALA A 236 12.29 -6.25 6.77
N ASP A 237 11.52 -5.21 7.09
CA ASP A 237 11.99 -4.05 7.85
C ASP A 237 11.26 -4.05 9.20
N LEU A 238 12.00 -4.41 10.25
CA LEU A 238 11.47 -4.59 11.60
C LEU A 238 11.99 -3.49 12.51
N ASP A 239 11.09 -2.67 13.02
CA ASP A 239 11.33 -1.76 14.12
C ASP A 239 10.49 -2.22 15.31
N VAL A 240 11.08 -3.06 16.16
CA VAL A 240 10.37 -3.78 17.21
C VAL A 240 11.17 -3.78 18.52
N PRO A 241 10.50 -3.93 19.68
CA PRO A 241 11.20 -4.03 20.95
C PRO A 241 12.08 -5.27 21.01
N PHE A 242 13.27 -5.15 21.60
CA PHE A 242 14.24 -6.26 21.73
C PHE A 242 13.62 -7.53 22.33
N ARG A 243 12.66 -7.40 23.25
CA ARG A 243 11.97 -8.53 23.88
C ARG A 243 11.34 -9.48 22.86
N LEU A 244 10.73 -8.95 21.79
CA LEU A 244 10.02 -9.75 20.79
C LEU A 244 11.02 -10.56 19.97
N LEU A 245 12.11 -9.92 19.54
CA LEU A 245 13.19 -10.62 18.84
C LEU A 245 13.80 -11.71 19.72
N ARG A 246 14.03 -11.43 21.00
CA ARG A 246 14.58 -12.43 21.94
C ARG A 246 13.66 -13.65 22.08
N ILE A 247 12.37 -13.43 22.32
CA ILE A 247 11.39 -14.51 22.51
C ILE A 247 11.26 -15.38 21.26
N HIS A 248 11.24 -14.77 20.08
CA HIS A 248 10.97 -15.49 18.82
C HIS A 248 12.24 -15.85 18.02
N SER A 249 13.43 -15.55 18.53
CA SER A 249 14.71 -15.77 17.83
C SER A 249 14.90 -17.21 17.37
N ASP A 250 14.63 -18.18 18.23
CA ASP A 250 14.74 -19.61 17.92
C ASP A 250 13.74 -20.04 16.84
N SER A 251 12.57 -19.41 16.78
CA SER A 251 11.55 -19.70 15.76
C SER A 251 11.89 -19.14 14.38
N ILE A 252 12.77 -18.15 14.30
CA ILE A 252 13.21 -17.49 13.05
C ILE A 252 14.49 -18.13 12.52
N LYS A 253 15.42 -18.49 13.42
CA LYS A 253 16.74 -19.00 13.06
C LYS A 253 16.64 -20.23 12.15
N GLY A 254 17.30 -20.17 10.99
CA GLY A 254 17.29 -21.25 10.00
C GLY A 254 16.00 -21.37 9.17
N ARG A 255 15.01 -20.48 9.36
CA ARG A 255 13.73 -20.50 8.63
C ARG A 255 13.57 -19.30 7.70
N LEU A 256 14.66 -18.83 7.10
CA LEU A 256 14.66 -17.64 6.22
C LEU A 256 15.24 -17.95 4.83
N PRO A 257 14.80 -19.00 4.12
CA PRO A 257 15.41 -19.44 2.86
C PRO A 257 15.20 -18.47 1.68
N GLN A 258 14.20 -17.58 1.77
CA GLN A 258 13.87 -16.63 0.71
C GLN A 258 14.33 -15.19 1.02
N LEU A 259 14.95 -14.97 2.17
CA LEU A 259 15.26 -13.65 2.68
C LEU A 259 16.39 -13.02 1.86
N LYS A 260 16.10 -11.87 1.26
CA LYS A 260 17.02 -11.06 0.46
C LYS A 260 17.43 -9.79 1.20
N PHE A 261 16.54 -9.25 2.02
CA PHE A 261 16.77 -8.01 2.77
C PHE A 261 16.18 -8.09 4.17
N LEU A 262 16.95 -7.70 5.18
CA LEU A 262 16.50 -7.58 6.57
C LEU A 262 17.07 -6.31 7.20
N SER A 263 16.18 -5.41 7.58
CA SER A 263 16.50 -4.23 8.40
C SER A 263 15.97 -4.48 9.81
N LEU A 264 16.84 -4.38 10.82
CA LEU A 264 16.48 -4.50 12.23
C LEU A 264 16.80 -3.19 12.96
N LYS A 265 15.74 -2.55 13.45
CA LYS A 265 15.80 -1.44 14.40
C LYS A 265 15.28 -1.95 15.72
N VAL A 266 16.18 -2.01 16.68
CA VAL A 266 15.87 -2.57 17.99
C VAL A 266 15.82 -1.45 19.01
N THR A 267 14.65 -1.23 19.58
CA THR A 267 14.49 -0.31 20.70
C THR A 267 14.78 -1.06 22.01
N ASN A 268 15.79 -0.60 22.75
CA ASN A 268 16.10 -1.10 24.10
C ASN A 268 15.86 0.01 25.13
N ARG A 269 14.86 -0.24 26.00
CA ARG A 269 14.41 0.67 27.06
C ARG A 269 15.49 0.99 28.08
N GLU A 270 16.46 0.11 28.30
CA GLU A 270 17.43 0.27 29.40
C GLU A 270 18.54 1.29 29.11
N ARG A 271 18.75 1.69 27.84
CA ARG A 271 19.90 2.56 27.50
C ARG A 271 19.61 3.73 26.59
N GLY A 272 18.39 3.87 26.04
CA GLY A 272 18.07 4.93 25.08
C GLY A 272 18.91 4.91 23.79
N VAL A 273 19.67 3.83 23.56
CA VAL A 273 20.51 3.67 22.38
C VAL A 273 19.72 2.90 21.33
N VAL A 274 19.34 3.58 20.26
CA VAL A 274 18.88 2.93 19.02
C VAL A 274 20.13 2.49 18.27
N LYS A 275 20.34 1.17 18.16
CA LYS A 275 21.30 0.61 17.21
C LYS A 275 20.51 -0.02 16.07
N SER A 276 20.73 0.49 14.86
CA SER A 276 20.34 -0.21 13.64
C SER A 276 21.47 -1.15 13.28
N VAL A 277 21.17 -2.42 13.06
CA VAL A 277 22.15 -3.39 12.58
C VAL A 277 21.59 -3.99 11.29
N ASP A 278 22.30 -3.77 10.19
CA ASP A 278 22.06 -4.54 8.97
C ASP A 278 22.83 -5.86 9.12
N CYS A 279 22.09 -6.97 9.20
CA CYS A 279 22.68 -8.30 9.39
C CYS A 279 23.39 -8.84 8.13
N PHE A 280 23.27 -8.16 6.99
CA PHE A 280 23.89 -8.55 5.73
C PHE A 280 25.04 -7.63 5.31
N ASP A 281 25.14 -6.44 5.91
CA ASP A 281 26.32 -5.59 5.72
C ASP A 281 27.50 -6.15 6.52
N SER A 282 28.37 -6.87 5.82
CA SER A 282 29.61 -7.45 6.38
C SER A 282 30.52 -6.44 7.07
N SER A 283 30.37 -5.13 6.82
CA SER A 283 31.14 -4.09 7.51
C SER A 283 30.61 -3.75 8.90
N SER A 284 29.38 -4.15 9.22
CA SER A 284 28.64 -3.78 10.43
C SER A 284 28.66 -4.84 11.54
N CYS A 285 29.22 -6.04 11.29
CA CYS A 285 29.35 -7.08 12.31
C CYS A 285 30.69 -6.97 13.06
N PRO A 286 30.74 -6.49 14.32
CA PRO A 286 31.89 -6.75 15.17
C PRO A 286 32.01 -8.28 15.30
N SER A 287 33.20 -8.81 15.03
CA SER A 287 33.51 -10.24 15.12
C SER A 287 32.97 -10.82 16.43
N LEU A 288 31.93 -11.65 16.31
CA LEU A 288 31.29 -12.41 17.40
C LEU A 288 32.17 -13.59 17.83
#